data_AF-A8GGC8-F1
#
_entry.id   AF-A8GGC8-F1
#
_cell.length_a   1.000
_cell.length_b   1.000
_cell.length_c   1.000
_cell.angle_alpha   90.00
_cell.angle_beta   90.00
_cell.angle_gamma   90.00
#
_symmetry.space_group_name_H-M   'P 1'
#
loop_
_entity.id
_entity.type
_entity.pdbx_description
1 polymer ?
#
loop_
_entity_poly.entity_id
_entity_poly.type
_entity_poly.pdbx_seq_one_letter_code
_entity_poly.pdbx_strand_id
1 'polypeptide(L)' 'MIKEIDIRRGRHCTFLMQVHLVFVAKYRRKVFDQDAIEKLRSYFCQ' A
#
# COMPACT_ATOMS: atom_id res chain seq x y z
N MET A 1 19.16 -13.21 7.14
CA MET A 1 18.05 -14.04 6.65
C MET A 1 17.73 -13.61 5.24
N ILE A 2 17.88 -14.51 4.26
CA ILE A 2 17.50 -14.25 2.87
C ILE A 2 15.97 -14.35 2.85
N LYS A 3 15.29 -13.21 2.72
CA LYS A 3 13.84 -13.20 2.50
C LYS A 3 13.59 -13.88 1.15
N GLU A 4 12.82 -14.96 1.13
CA GLU A 4 12.31 -15.48 -0.13
C GLU A 4 11.50 -14.38 -0.81
N ILE A 5 11.96 -13.98 -2.00
CA ILE A 5 11.31 -12.95 -2.80
C ILE A 5 10.27 -13.68 -3.64
N ASP A 6 9.00 -13.58 -3.25
CA ASP A 6 7.90 -14.14 -4.03
C ASP A 6 7.66 -13.25 -5.26
N ILE A 7 8.10 -13.74 -6.42
CA ILE A 7 8.00 -13.02 -7.69
C ILE A 7 6.68 -13.39 -8.37
N ARG A 8 5.86 -12.37 -8.66
CA ARG A 8 4.56 -12.56 -9.32
C ARG A 8 4.75 -12.91 -10.79
N ARG A 9 3.98 -13.88 -11.28
CA ARG A 9 4.00 -14.35 -12.68
C ARG A 9 2.60 -14.29 -13.28
N GLY A 10 2.49 -13.69 -14.45
CA GLY A 10 1.35 -13.77 -15.36
C GLY A 10 1.69 -14.63 -16.59
N ARG A 11 0.73 -14.77 -17.52
CA ARG A 11 0.87 -15.67 -18.69
C ARG A 11 2.12 -15.41 -19.54
N HIS A 12 2.54 -14.15 -19.67
CA HIS A 12 3.70 -13.73 -20.45
C HIS A 12 4.55 -12.66 -19.73
N CYS A 13 4.37 -12.48 -18.41
CA CYS A 13 5.05 -11.43 -17.65
C CYS A 13 5.48 -11.96 -16.29
N THR A 14 6.68 -11.59 -15.85
CA THR A 14 7.18 -11.86 -14.49
C THR A 14 7.65 -10.53 -13.91
N PHE A 15 7.15 -10.16 -12.73
CA PHE A 15 7.43 -8.85 -12.15
C PHE A 15 7.47 -8.90 -10.62
N LEU A 16 8.29 -8.00 -10.07
CA LEU A 16 8.38 -7.72 -8.64
C LEU A 16 8.32 -6.20 -8.46
N MET A 17 7.10 -5.68 -8.36
CA MET A 17 6.88 -4.23 -8.21
C MET A 17 6.49 -3.93 -6.77
N GLN A 18 7.44 -3.37 -6.00
CA GLN A 18 7.21 -2.86 -4.66
C GLN A 18 7.04 -1.34 -4.74
N VAL A 19 5.85 -0.83 -4.40
CA VAL A 19 5.51 0.60 -4.47
C VAL A 19 5.19 1.13 -3.08
N HIS A 20 5.72 2.30 -2.76
CA HIS A 20 5.36 3.07 -1.57
C HIS A 20 4.37 4.16 -1.98
N LEU A 21 3.11 4.02 -1.56
CA LEU A 21 2.07 5.04 -1.77
C LEU A 21 1.98 5.94 -0.55
N VAL A 22 2.05 7.26 -0.75
CA VAL A 22 1.90 8.27 0.31
C VAL A 22 0.77 9.22 -0.06
N PHE A 23 -0.16 9.45 0.86
CA PHE A 23 -1.35 10.27 0.64
C PHE A 23 -1.31 11.53 1.50
N VAL A 24 -1.90 12.62 0.99
CA VAL A 24 -2.02 13.90 1.70
C VAL A 24 -3.47 14.35 1.64
N ALA A 25 -4.00 14.84 2.75
CA ALA A 25 -5.35 15.37 2.81
C ALA A 25 -5.50 16.65 1.98
N LYS A 26 -6.70 16.88 1.44
CA LYS A 26 -7.03 18.14 0.77
C LYS A 26 -6.70 19.31 1.70
N TYR A 27 -5.95 20.29 1.20
CA TYR A 27 -5.43 21.44 1.97
C TYR A 27 -4.51 21.10 3.15
N ARG A 28 -3.91 19.90 3.20
CA ARG A 28 -3.02 19.44 4.28
C ARG A 28 -3.63 19.57 5.68
N ARG A 29 -4.96 19.48 5.78
CA ARG A 29 -5.65 19.52 7.08
C ARG A 29 -5.25 18.29 7.90
N LYS A 30 -5.20 18.43 9.22
CA LYS A 30 -4.92 17.34 10.17
C LYS A 30 -6.19 16.48 10.39
N VAL A 31 -6.67 15.83 9.32
CA VAL A 31 -7.89 15.01 9.33
C VAL A 31 -7.62 13.50 9.39
N PHE A 32 -6.36 13.09 9.32
CA PHE A 32 -5.97 11.70 9.55
C PHE A 32 -5.81 11.46 11.05
N ASP A 33 -6.94 11.25 11.73
CA ASP A 33 -7.00 10.73 13.09
C ASP A 33 -7.02 9.19 13.09
N GLN A 34 -7.08 8.60 14.29
CA GLN A 34 -7.04 7.15 14.47
C GLN A 34 -8.18 6.45 13.70
N ASP A 35 -9.41 6.94 13.84
CA ASP A 35 -10.59 6.41 13.17
C ASP A 35 -10.47 6.47 11.64
N ALA A 36 -9.99 7.59 11.10
CA ALA A 36 -9.77 7.74 9.67
C ALA A 36 -8.69 6.76 9.17
N ILE A 37 -7.60 6.60 9.93
CA ILE A 37 -6.53 5.65 9.59
C ILE A 37 -7.02 4.21 9.60
N GLU A 38 -7.83 3.82 10.59
CA GLU A 38 -8.39 2.46 10.67
C GLU A 38 -9.31 2.15 9.50
N LYS A 39 -10.16 3.09 9.09
CA LYS A 39 -10.99 2.96 7.88
C LYS A 39 -10.13 2.87 6.62
N LEU A 40 -9.09 3.68 6.50
CA LEU A 40 -8.18 3.62 5.35
C LEU A 40 -7.44 2.27 5.27
N ARG A 41 -7.03 1.71 6.41
CA ARG A 41 -6.41 0.38 6.44
C ARG A 41 -7.33 -0.70 5.90
N SER A 42 -8.62 -0.68 6.24
CA SER A 42 -9.55 -1.70 5.73
C SER A 42 -9.78 -1.61 4.22
N TYR A 43 -9.66 -0.41 3.62
CA TYR A 43 -9.79 -0.23 2.17
C TYR A 43 -8.52 -0.62 1.38
N PHE A 44 -7.32 -0.34 1.90
CA PHE A 44 -6.08 -0.46 1.13
C PHE A 44 -5.23 -1.69 1.47
N CYS A 45 -5.41 -2.31 2.64
CA CYS A 45 -4.59 -3.44 3.09
C CYS A 45 -5.28 -4.80 2.97
N GLN A 46 -6.27 -4.93 2.08
CA GLN A 46 -6.83 -6.24 1.70
C GLN A 46 -5.84 -7.08 0.89
#